data_AF-A0A1M4N7T5-F1
#
_entry.id   AF-A0A1M4N7T5-F1
#
_cell.length_a   1.000
_cell.length_b   1.000
_cell.length_c   1.000
_cell.angle_alpha   90.00
_cell.angle_beta   90.00
_cell.angle_gamma   90.00
#
_symmetry.space_group_name_H-M   'P 1'
#
loop_
_entity.id
_entity.type
_entity.pdbx_description
1 polymer ?
#
loop_
_entity_poly.entity_id
_entity_poly.type
_entity_poly.pdbx_seq_one_letter_code
_entity_poly.pdbx_strand_id
1 'polypeptide(L)'
;MDKSYLMVGLMVLALILIVIGLVKKAIKFALTIVVILIAIALVDIIAYGVSPVDEFNAFVTNIKYGKTIATMTGDIKDSVGNITKVLSDDKLEKADIEILKEENQKLHNYKEQLSKLEHSKRLNDFHNTYMGYLDTIINITDGVVKEASGGETVITGASEKLDKIKETINNLTGLKK
;
A
#
# COMPACT_ATOMS: atom_id res chain seq x y z
N MET A 1 56.51 -7.87 25.21
CA MET A 1 55.12 -7.77 24.72
C MET A 1 55.19 -7.97 23.22
N ASP A 2 54.60 -9.03 22.70
CA ASP A 2 54.76 -9.41 21.29
C ASP A 2 54.09 -8.35 20.38
N LYS A 3 54.76 -7.98 19.28
CA LYS A 3 54.32 -6.90 18.36
C LYS A 3 52.92 -7.19 17.80
N SER A 4 52.57 -8.46 17.73
CA SER A 4 51.26 -9.01 17.39
C SER A 4 50.13 -8.42 18.25
N TYR A 5 50.29 -8.31 19.57
CA TYR A 5 49.24 -7.77 20.45
C TYR A 5 49.06 -6.25 20.30
N LEU A 6 50.14 -5.54 19.99
CA LEU A 6 50.12 -4.10 19.74
C LEU A 6 49.42 -3.77 18.40
N MET A 7 49.63 -4.62 17.39
CA MET A 7 49.00 -4.51 16.08
C MET A 7 47.50 -4.83 16.12
N VAL A 8 47.10 -5.85 16.88
CA VAL A 8 45.67 -6.17 17.12
C VAL A 8 44.97 -5.04 17.89
N GLY A 9 45.62 -4.47 18.90
CA GLY A 9 45.10 -3.32 19.64
C GLY A 9 44.84 -2.10 18.75
N LEU A 10 45.77 -1.79 17.84
CA LEU A 10 45.61 -0.70 16.86
C LEU A 10 44.49 -0.95 15.85
N MET A 11 44.31 -2.19 15.40
CA MET A 11 43.22 -2.57 14.49
C MET A 11 41.84 -2.38 15.12
N VAL A 12 41.69 -2.79 16.39
CA VAL A 12 40.44 -2.62 17.15
C VAL A 12 40.14 -1.13 17.35
N LEU A 13 41.16 -0.33 17.65
CA LEU A 13 41.01 1.12 17.84
C LEU A 13 40.62 1.84 16.53
N ALA A 14 41.20 1.44 15.40
CA ALA A 14 40.83 1.95 14.08
C ALA A 14 39.40 1.58 13.70
N LEU A 15 38.95 0.36 13.99
CA LEU A 15 37.55 -0.08 13.78
C LEU A 15 36.56 0.75 14.60
N ILE A 16 36.86 1.01 15.88
CA ILE A 16 36.01 1.84 16.75
C ILE A 16 35.90 3.27 16.20
N LEU A 17 37.01 3.86 15.73
CA LEU A 17 37.02 5.20 15.15
C LEU A 17 36.23 5.28 13.83
N ILE A 18 36.28 4.25 12.99
CA ILE A 18 35.47 4.15 11.75
C ILE A 18 33.98 4.08 12.07
N VAL A 19 33.60 3.24 13.04
CA VAL A 19 32.19 3.11 13.48
C VAL A 19 31.68 4.43 14.06
N ILE A 20 32.45 5.10 14.93
CA ILE A 20 32.08 6.41 15.49
C ILE A 20 31.97 7.48 14.38
N GLY A 21 32.85 7.44 13.37
CA GLY A 21 32.81 8.35 12.23
C GLY A 21 31.56 8.18 11.36
N LEU A 22 31.12 6.94 11.13
CA LEU A 22 29.89 6.62 10.40
C LEU A 22 28.64 6.98 11.21
N VAL A 23 28.64 6.68 12.51
CA VAL A 23 27.53 7.03 13.43
C VAL A 23 27.34 8.54 13.52
N LYS A 24 28.42 9.35 13.59
CA LYS A 24 28.31 10.81 13.59
C LYS A 24 27.69 11.37 12.30
N LYS A 25 28.00 10.79 11.13
CA LYS A 25 27.39 11.19 9.86
C LYS A 25 25.91 10.77 9.80
N ALA A 26 25.58 9.55 10.24
CA ALA A 26 24.21 9.06 10.29
C ALA A 26 23.34 9.86 11.27
N ILE A 27 23.85 10.20 12.45
CA ILE A 27 23.14 11.04 13.43
C ILE A 27 22.93 12.46 12.90
N LYS A 28 23.95 13.06 12.26
CA LYS A 28 23.78 14.38 11.62
C LYS A 28 22.74 14.32 10.51
N PHE A 29 22.74 13.27 9.69
CA PHE A 29 21.75 13.09 8.64
C PHE A 29 20.33 12.88 9.20
N ALA A 30 20.18 12.06 10.25
CA ALA A 30 18.92 11.88 10.96
C ALA A 30 18.42 13.20 11.58
N LEU A 31 19.31 13.97 12.22
CA LEU A 31 18.99 15.31 12.74
C LEU A 31 18.57 16.26 11.62
N THR A 32 19.23 16.25 10.47
CA THR A 32 18.84 17.06 9.32
C THR A 32 17.44 16.69 8.82
N ILE A 33 17.13 15.40 8.71
CA ILE A 33 15.78 14.94 8.34
C ILE A 33 14.75 15.41 9.37
N VAL A 34 15.04 15.27 10.66
CA VAL A 34 14.16 15.74 11.74
C VAL A 34 13.92 17.25 11.66
N VAL A 35 14.96 18.04 11.40
CA VAL A 35 14.85 19.51 11.25
C VAL A 35 14.02 19.89 10.02
N ILE A 36 14.17 19.17 8.90
CA ILE A 36 13.34 19.37 7.70
C ILE A 36 11.86 19.06 7.99
N LEU A 37 11.58 17.95 8.69
CA LEU A 37 10.21 17.60 9.10
C LEU A 37 9.61 18.65 10.03
N ILE A 38 10.40 19.17 10.98
CA ILE A 38 9.97 20.27 11.88
C ILE A 38 9.71 21.55 11.07
N ALA A 39 10.55 21.89 10.10
CA ALA A 39 10.36 23.08 9.27
C ALA A 39 9.08 22.99 8.42
N ILE A 40 8.76 21.82 7.86
CA ILE A 40 7.51 21.59 7.12
C ILE A 40 6.30 21.68 8.06
N ALA A 41 6.36 21.06 9.25
CA ALA A 41 5.30 21.14 10.24
C ALA A 41 5.06 22.57 10.75
N LEU A 42 6.13 23.36 10.91
CA LEU A 42 6.04 24.76 11.32
C LEU A 42 5.35 25.65 10.28
N VAL A 43 5.52 25.38 8.98
CA VAL A 43 4.77 26.09 7.93
C VAL A 43 3.27 25.89 8.13
N ASP A 44 2.84 24.68 8.45
CA ASP A 44 1.41 24.39 8.65
C ASP A 44 0.85 24.98 9.95
N ILE A 45 1.62 24.97 11.03
CA ILE A 45 1.26 25.59 12.32
C ILE A 45 1.15 27.11 12.17
N ILE A 46 2.10 27.76 11.47
CA ILE A 46 2.17 29.21 11.35
C ILE A 46 1.21 29.75 10.28
N ALA A 47 1.04 29.05 9.15
CA ALA A 47 0.18 29.52 8.05
C ALA A 47 -1.29 29.14 8.22
N TYR A 48 -1.60 27.99 8.84
CA TYR A 48 -2.98 27.48 8.93
C TYR A 48 -3.51 27.40 10.37
N GLY A 49 -2.75 27.84 11.38
CA GLY A 49 -3.20 27.95 12.77
C GLY A 49 -3.51 26.60 13.44
N VAL A 50 -2.94 25.52 12.92
CA VAL A 50 -3.16 24.15 13.41
C VAL A 50 -2.29 23.90 14.64
N SER A 51 -2.84 23.23 15.67
CA SER A 51 -2.06 22.87 16.85
C SER A 51 -0.94 21.89 16.48
N PRO A 52 0.29 22.07 17.00
CA PRO A 52 1.39 21.14 16.78
C PRO A 52 1.06 19.69 17.17
N VAL A 53 0.17 19.52 18.17
CA VAL A 53 -0.28 18.20 18.62
C VAL A 53 -1.20 17.54 17.59
N ASP A 54 -2.06 18.32 16.94
CA ASP A 54 -2.98 17.80 15.92
C ASP A 54 -2.22 17.42 14.64
N GLU A 55 -1.19 18.19 14.28
CA GLU A 55 -0.31 17.88 13.14
C GLU A 55 0.52 16.60 13.40
N PHE A 56 1.02 16.42 14.62
CA PHE A 56 1.71 15.20 15.02
C PHE A 56 0.77 13.98 15.00
N ASN A 57 -0.46 14.12 15.54
CA ASN A 57 -1.46 13.06 15.49
C ASN A 57 -1.85 12.71 14.05
N ALA A 58 -2.02 13.71 13.18
CA ALA A 58 -2.28 13.51 11.77
C ALA A 58 -1.13 12.77 11.08
N PHE A 59 0.13 13.09 11.40
CA PHE A 59 1.30 12.39 10.88
C PHE A 59 1.32 10.90 11.30
N VAL A 60 1.09 10.61 12.58
CA VAL A 60 1.01 9.23 13.09
C VAL A 60 -0.12 8.46 12.42
N THR A 61 -1.31 9.06 12.30
CA THR A 61 -2.47 8.47 11.62
C THR A 61 -2.16 8.21 10.15
N ASN A 62 -1.53 9.15 9.45
CA ASN A 62 -1.16 8.99 8.03
C ASN A 62 -0.12 7.89 7.81
N ILE A 63 0.85 7.71 8.71
CA ILE A 63 1.81 6.60 8.64
C ILE A 63 1.09 5.25 8.82
N LYS A 64 0.22 5.16 9.84
CA LYS A 64 -0.56 3.94 10.10
C LYS A 64 -1.44 3.61 8.90
N TYR A 65 -2.13 4.63 8.36
CA TYR A 65 -2.93 4.52 7.14
C TYR A 65 -2.08 4.00 5.97
N GLY A 66 -0.95 4.64 5.67
CA GLY A 66 -0.08 4.24 4.55
C GLY A 66 0.42 2.80 4.66
N LYS A 67 0.78 2.35 5.87
CA LYS A 67 1.17 0.96 6.11
C LYS A 67 0.02 -0.01 5.86
N THR A 68 -1.17 0.28 6.40
CA THR A 68 -2.34 -0.58 6.23
C THR A 68 -2.79 -0.64 4.77
N ILE A 69 -2.82 0.50 4.08
CA ILE A 69 -3.12 0.56 2.65
C ILE A 69 -2.14 -0.28 1.85
N ALA A 70 -0.83 -0.21 2.13
CA ALA A 70 0.16 -0.99 1.39
C ALA A 70 -0.09 -2.50 1.52
N THR A 71 -0.43 -2.98 2.72
CA THR A 71 -0.79 -4.40 2.95
C THR A 71 -2.09 -4.75 2.22
N MET A 72 -3.15 -3.97 2.40
CA MET A 72 -4.44 -4.22 1.72
C MET A 72 -4.31 -4.15 0.20
N THR A 73 -3.43 -3.32 -0.33
CA THR A 73 -3.15 -3.25 -1.77
C THR A 73 -2.56 -4.56 -2.28
N GLY A 74 -1.69 -5.21 -1.49
CA GLY A 74 -1.18 -6.54 -1.80
C GLY A 74 -2.30 -7.58 -1.85
N ASP A 75 -3.11 -7.63 -0.80
CA ASP A 75 -4.21 -8.59 -0.68
C ASP A 75 -5.27 -8.40 -1.79
N ILE A 76 -5.65 -7.15 -2.07
CA ILE A 76 -6.57 -6.80 -3.18
C ILE A 76 -5.96 -7.23 -4.51
N LYS A 77 -4.67 -6.97 -4.75
CA LYS A 77 -4.00 -7.37 -5.98
C LYS A 77 -4.02 -8.89 -6.16
N ASP A 78 -3.81 -9.64 -5.09
CA ASP A 78 -3.84 -11.11 -5.15
C ASP A 78 -5.26 -11.62 -5.45
N SER A 79 -6.29 -11.09 -4.79
CA SER A 79 -7.69 -11.40 -5.09
C SER A 79 -8.07 -11.08 -6.54
N VAL A 80 -7.68 -9.91 -7.03
CA VAL A 80 -7.92 -9.53 -8.42
C VAL A 80 -7.12 -10.39 -9.40
N GLY A 81 -5.91 -10.81 -9.04
CA GLY A 81 -5.11 -11.76 -9.81
C GLY A 81 -5.80 -13.11 -9.97
N ASN A 82 -6.40 -13.62 -8.89
CA ASN A 82 -7.19 -14.86 -8.91
C ASN A 82 -8.42 -14.74 -9.81
N ILE A 83 -9.18 -13.63 -9.69
CA ILE A 83 -10.35 -13.35 -10.56
C ILE A 83 -9.91 -13.26 -12.03
N THR A 84 -8.83 -12.53 -12.30
CA THR A 84 -8.29 -12.35 -13.67
C THR A 84 -7.89 -13.69 -14.27
N LYS A 85 -7.26 -14.56 -13.48
CA LYS A 85 -6.85 -15.89 -13.93
C LYS A 85 -8.06 -16.74 -14.30
N VAL A 86 -9.07 -16.78 -13.44
CA VAL A 86 -10.32 -17.51 -13.71
C VAL A 86 -11.04 -16.97 -14.95
N LEU A 87 -11.15 -15.66 -15.09
CA LEU A 87 -11.78 -15.02 -16.24
C LEU A 87 -11.02 -15.18 -17.55
N SER A 88 -9.74 -15.56 -17.50
CA SER A 88 -8.92 -15.81 -18.69
C SER A 88 -9.20 -17.17 -19.32
N ASP A 89 -9.92 -18.06 -18.62
CA ASP A 89 -10.32 -19.35 -19.15
C ASP A 89 -11.60 -19.21 -19.99
N ASP A 90 -11.61 -19.87 -21.15
CA ASP A 90 -12.73 -19.79 -22.12
C ASP A 90 -14.04 -20.36 -21.56
N LYS A 91 -13.95 -21.24 -20.57
CA LYS A 91 -15.09 -21.90 -19.94
C LYS A 91 -14.83 -22.13 -18.46
N LEU A 92 -15.74 -21.65 -17.63
CA LEU A 92 -15.68 -21.79 -16.18
C LEU A 92 -16.18 -23.17 -15.74
N GLU A 93 -15.39 -23.83 -14.92
CA GLU A 93 -15.80 -25.00 -14.16
C GLU A 93 -16.45 -24.61 -12.82
N LYS A 94 -17.05 -25.58 -12.14
CA LYS A 94 -17.69 -25.32 -10.83
C LYS A 94 -16.70 -24.77 -9.80
N ALA A 95 -15.46 -25.25 -9.81
CA ALA A 95 -14.39 -24.77 -8.93
C ALA A 95 -14.05 -23.29 -9.20
N ASP A 96 -14.04 -22.89 -10.47
CA ASP A 96 -13.77 -21.50 -10.87
C ASP A 96 -14.86 -20.54 -10.39
N ILE A 97 -16.12 -20.99 -10.46
CA ILE A 97 -17.27 -20.22 -9.96
C ILE A 97 -17.18 -20.05 -8.43
N GLU A 98 -16.74 -21.08 -7.70
CA GLU A 98 -16.51 -20.98 -6.26
C GLU A 98 -15.38 -19.99 -5.95
N ILE A 99 -14.25 -20.04 -6.67
CA ILE A 99 -13.16 -19.07 -6.53
C ILE A 99 -13.65 -17.64 -6.79
N LEU A 100 -14.40 -17.42 -7.87
CA LEU A 100 -14.96 -16.09 -8.19
C LEU A 100 -15.82 -15.54 -7.05
N LYS A 101 -16.66 -16.39 -6.43
CA LYS A 101 -17.51 -15.98 -5.30
C LYS A 101 -16.68 -15.64 -4.07
N GLU A 102 -15.72 -16.47 -3.72
CA GLU A 102 -14.84 -16.25 -2.56
C GLU A 102 -14.02 -14.98 -2.71
N GLU A 103 -13.37 -14.80 -3.87
CA GLU A 103 -12.55 -13.62 -4.13
C GLU A 103 -13.39 -12.34 -4.22
N ASN A 104 -14.58 -12.40 -4.80
CA ASN A 104 -15.51 -11.27 -4.79
C ASN A 104 -15.91 -10.88 -3.37
N GLN A 105 -16.21 -11.86 -2.51
CA GLN A 105 -16.53 -11.58 -1.10
C GLN A 105 -15.34 -10.96 -0.36
N LYS A 106 -14.11 -11.42 -0.63
CA LYS A 106 -12.90 -10.78 -0.07
C LYS A 106 -12.78 -9.31 -0.50
N LEU A 107 -13.03 -9.00 -1.77
CA LEU A 107 -13.01 -7.60 -2.25
C LEU A 107 -14.02 -6.72 -1.51
N HIS A 108 -15.26 -7.20 -1.28
CA HIS A 108 -16.25 -6.50 -0.46
C HIS A 108 -15.77 -6.29 0.98
N ASN A 109 -15.16 -7.31 1.60
CA ASN A 109 -14.59 -7.18 2.95
C ASN A 109 -13.43 -6.18 2.99
N TYR A 110 -12.59 -6.12 1.95
CA TYR A 110 -11.52 -5.12 1.87
C TYR A 110 -12.09 -3.72 1.70
N LYS A 111 -13.16 -3.55 0.91
CA LYS A 111 -13.85 -2.25 0.78
C LYS A 111 -14.41 -1.80 2.12
N GLU A 112 -15.06 -2.69 2.87
CA GLU A 112 -15.60 -2.36 4.18
C GLU A 112 -14.48 -1.93 5.15
N GLN A 113 -13.38 -2.68 5.21
CA GLN A 113 -12.23 -2.33 6.03
C GLN A 113 -11.63 -0.99 5.63
N LEU A 114 -11.47 -0.77 4.33
CA LEU A 114 -10.91 0.45 3.76
C LEU A 114 -11.76 1.67 4.14
N SER A 115 -13.09 1.57 4.00
CA SER A 115 -14.03 2.66 4.33
C SER A 115 -13.97 3.12 5.80
N LYS A 116 -13.46 2.28 6.69
CA LYS A 116 -13.32 2.56 8.13
C LYS A 116 -11.90 3.01 8.51
N LEU A 117 -10.96 3.08 7.57
CA LEU A 117 -9.60 3.49 7.86
C LEU A 117 -9.52 4.99 8.15
N GLU A 118 -9.11 5.33 9.36
CA GLU A 118 -8.82 6.71 9.75
C GLU A 118 -7.63 7.25 8.95
N HIS A 119 -7.80 8.45 8.41
CA HIS A 119 -6.79 9.20 7.67
C HIS A 119 -7.01 10.70 7.86
N SER A 120 -5.96 11.49 7.67
CA SER A 120 -6.11 12.95 7.71
C SER A 120 -6.79 13.48 6.43
N LYS A 121 -7.33 14.70 6.51
CA LYS A 121 -7.92 15.40 5.36
C LYS A 121 -7.01 15.47 4.14
N ARG A 122 -5.68 15.50 4.34
CA ARG A 122 -4.67 15.53 3.26
C ARG A 122 -4.70 14.28 2.40
N LEU A 123 -5.22 13.17 2.92
CA LEU A 123 -5.30 11.88 2.22
C LEU A 123 -6.70 11.58 1.69
N ASN A 124 -7.69 12.46 1.89
CA ASN A 124 -9.06 12.22 1.43
C ASN A 124 -9.14 11.95 -0.08
N ASP A 125 -8.44 12.73 -0.89
CA ASP A 125 -8.48 12.58 -2.35
C ASP A 125 -7.87 11.24 -2.77
N PHE A 126 -6.72 10.88 -2.19
CA PHE A 126 -6.11 9.57 -2.40
C PHE A 126 -7.05 8.44 -1.95
N HIS A 127 -7.65 8.56 -0.78
CA HIS A 127 -8.56 7.57 -0.22
C HIS A 127 -9.81 7.35 -1.10
N ASN A 128 -10.47 8.44 -1.48
CA ASN A 128 -11.65 8.41 -2.32
C ASN A 128 -11.34 7.83 -3.71
N THR A 129 -10.19 8.20 -4.28
CA THR A 129 -9.74 7.66 -5.56
C THR A 129 -9.47 6.16 -5.45
N TYR A 130 -8.79 5.72 -4.39
CA TYR A 130 -8.54 4.31 -4.12
C TYR A 130 -9.85 3.51 -3.96
N MET A 131 -10.80 4.03 -3.16
CA MET A 131 -12.13 3.46 -2.99
C MET A 131 -12.88 3.34 -4.34
N GLY A 132 -12.80 4.36 -5.19
CA GLY A 132 -13.42 4.35 -6.52
C GLY A 132 -12.88 3.27 -7.45
N TYR A 133 -11.57 2.99 -7.40
CA TYR A 133 -10.98 1.89 -8.13
C TYR A 133 -11.48 0.53 -7.63
N LEU A 134 -11.51 0.35 -6.31
CA LEU A 134 -12.01 -0.89 -5.72
C LEU A 134 -13.50 -1.11 -6.05
N ASP A 135 -14.30 -0.04 -6.02
CA ASP A 135 -15.72 -0.07 -6.42
C ASP A 135 -15.89 -0.49 -7.88
N THR A 136 -15.05 0.01 -8.77
CA THR A 136 -15.09 -0.38 -10.19
C THR A 136 -14.81 -1.87 -10.35
N ILE A 137 -13.78 -2.38 -9.68
CA ILE A 137 -13.42 -3.80 -9.73
C ILE A 137 -14.54 -4.68 -9.14
N ILE A 138 -15.09 -4.28 -8.00
CA ILE A 138 -16.21 -4.99 -7.34
C ILE A 138 -17.42 -5.02 -8.26
N ASN A 139 -17.82 -3.90 -8.86
CA ASN A 139 -18.98 -3.85 -9.75
C ASN A 139 -18.83 -4.78 -10.96
N ILE A 140 -17.62 -4.86 -11.55
CA ILE A 140 -17.34 -5.79 -12.65
C ILE A 140 -17.45 -7.23 -12.15
N THR A 141 -16.86 -7.53 -10.99
CA THR A 141 -16.81 -8.88 -10.42
C THR A 141 -18.19 -9.36 -9.97
N ASP A 142 -19.01 -8.49 -9.38
CA ASP A 142 -20.41 -8.77 -9.03
C ASP A 142 -21.22 -9.17 -10.27
N GLY A 143 -21.02 -8.49 -11.40
CA GLY A 143 -21.63 -8.84 -12.67
C GLY A 143 -21.22 -10.24 -13.15
N VAL A 144 -19.93 -10.56 -13.08
CA VAL A 144 -19.39 -11.88 -13.41
C VAL A 144 -19.97 -12.97 -12.50
N VAL A 145 -19.97 -12.75 -11.18
CA VAL A 145 -20.50 -13.72 -10.20
C VAL A 145 -21.99 -13.95 -10.41
N LYS A 146 -22.74 -12.91 -10.80
CA LYS A 146 -24.17 -13.02 -11.12
C LYS A 146 -24.41 -13.87 -12.37
N GLU A 147 -23.67 -13.65 -13.45
CA GLU A 147 -23.72 -14.47 -14.68
C GLU A 147 -23.38 -15.93 -14.36
N ALA A 148 -22.26 -16.17 -13.67
CA ALA A 148 -21.82 -17.49 -13.25
C ALA A 148 -22.84 -18.21 -12.35
N SER A 149 -23.48 -17.48 -11.43
CA SER A 149 -24.52 -18.03 -10.54
C SER A 149 -25.84 -18.32 -11.25
N GLY A 150 -26.07 -17.72 -12.42
CA GLY A 150 -27.19 -18.04 -13.31
C GLY A 150 -27.00 -19.35 -14.09
N GLY A 151 -25.86 -20.03 -13.93
CA GLY A 151 -25.52 -21.26 -14.64
C GLY A 151 -24.75 -21.03 -15.94
N GLU A 152 -24.35 -19.78 -16.24
CA GLU A 152 -23.52 -19.48 -17.39
C GLU A 152 -22.08 -19.95 -17.14
N THR A 153 -21.59 -20.83 -18.04
CA THR A 153 -20.19 -21.31 -18.00
C THR A 153 -19.28 -20.50 -18.92
N VAL A 154 -19.84 -19.59 -19.72
CA VAL A 154 -19.11 -18.66 -20.58
C VAL A 154 -19.57 -17.27 -20.20
N ILE A 155 -18.64 -16.44 -19.74
CA ILE A 155 -18.94 -15.08 -19.28
C ILE A 155 -19.01 -14.14 -20.48
N THR A 156 -20.13 -13.43 -20.60
CA THR A 156 -20.32 -12.52 -21.73
C THR A 156 -19.35 -11.35 -21.62
N GLY A 157 -18.58 -11.09 -22.68
CA GLY A 157 -17.60 -10.00 -22.71
C GLY A 157 -16.45 -10.18 -21.71
N ALA A 158 -16.06 -11.42 -21.38
CA ALA A 158 -14.99 -11.71 -20.42
C ALA A 158 -13.69 -10.92 -20.70
N SER A 159 -13.27 -10.85 -21.97
CA SER A 159 -12.09 -10.06 -22.38
C SER A 159 -12.24 -8.57 -22.09
N GLU A 160 -13.40 -7.98 -22.37
CA GLU A 160 -13.64 -6.55 -22.09
C GLU A 160 -13.64 -6.27 -20.58
N LYS A 161 -14.27 -7.15 -19.79
CA LYS A 161 -14.27 -7.07 -18.32
C LYS A 161 -12.85 -7.19 -17.77
N LEU A 162 -12.07 -8.14 -18.27
CA LEU A 162 -10.65 -8.31 -17.93
C LEU A 162 -9.82 -7.07 -18.27
N ASP A 163 -10.01 -6.49 -19.44
CA ASP A 163 -9.27 -5.32 -19.88
C ASP A 163 -9.60 -4.10 -19.01
N LYS A 164 -10.87 -3.91 -18.65
CA LYS A 164 -11.28 -2.87 -17.69
C LYS A 164 -10.68 -3.08 -16.30
N ILE A 165 -10.61 -4.33 -15.82
CA ILE A 165 -9.95 -4.65 -14.55
C ILE A 165 -8.46 -4.28 -14.63
N LYS A 166 -7.76 -4.70 -15.71
CA LYS A 166 -6.34 -4.40 -15.90
C LYS A 166 -6.08 -2.89 -16.01
N GLU A 167 -6.92 -2.17 -16.76
CA GLU A 167 -6.84 -0.72 -16.88
C GLU A 167 -7.01 -0.04 -15.51
N THR A 168 -7.99 -0.49 -14.73
CA THR A 168 -8.26 0.02 -13.38
C THR A 168 -7.05 -0.20 -12.45
N ILE A 169 -6.42 -1.37 -12.49
CA ILE A 169 -5.19 -1.66 -11.73
C ILE A 169 -4.02 -0.80 -12.21
N ASN A 170 -3.86 -0.63 -13.53
CA ASN A 170 -2.79 0.19 -14.09
C ASN A 170 -2.94 1.65 -13.65
N ASN A 171 -4.16 2.18 -13.65
CA ASN A 171 -4.45 3.52 -13.15
C ASN A 171 -4.16 3.65 -11.64
N LEU A 172 -4.48 2.63 -10.85
CA LEU A 172 -4.13 2.57 -9.43
C LEU A 172 -2.61 2.58 -9.19
N THR A 173 -1.85 1.82 -9.98
CA THR A 173 -0.37 1.83 -9.89
C THR A 173 0.24 3.13 -10.40
N GLY A 174 -0.45 3.85 -11.29
CA GLY A 174 -0.10 5.19 -11.76
C GLY A 174 -0.13 6.26 -10.67
N LEU A 175 -0.96 6.10 -9.63
CA LEU A 175 -0.98 6.98 -8.45
C LEU A 175 0.31 6.92 -7.61
N LYS A 176 1.24 6.01 -7.90
CA LYS A 176 2.57 5.97 -7.26
C LYS A 176 3.54 7.04 -7.80
N LYS A 177 3.22 7.71 -8.92
CA LYS A 177 4.04 8.77 -9.53
C LYS A 177 3.59 10.15 -9.06
#